data_AF-A0A960D5A0-F1
#
_entry.id   AF-A0A960D5A0-F1
#
_cell.length_a   1.000
_cell.length_b   1.000
_cell.length_c   1.000
_cell.angle_alpha   90.00
_cell.angle_beta   90.00
_cell.angle_gamma   90.00
#
_symmetry.space_group_name_H-M   'P 1'
#
loop_
_entity.id
_entity.type
_entity.pdbx_description
1 polymer ?
#
loop_
_entity_poly.entity_id
_entity_poly.type
_entity_poly.pdbx_seq_one_letter_code
_entity_poly.pdbx_strand_id
1 'polypeptide(L)' 'MASVNRMYAARLAGMVVLGPDGESLGRVRDVVVSISIVRQQPRVLGLVVELLTRRRIFVPI' A
#
# COMPACT_ATOMS: atom_id res chain seq x y z
N MET A 1 -7.56 -2.92 -22.23
CA MET A 1 -7.54 -2.49 -20.81
C MET A 1 -6.68 -1.24 -20.72
N ALA A 2 -7.20 -0.12 -20.21
CA ALA A 2 -6.39 1.09 -20.05
C ALA A 2 -5.27 0.82 -19.03
N SER A 3 -4.02 1.10 -19.38
CA SER A 3 -2.92 1.01 -18.42
C SER A 3 -3.12 2.10 -17.37
N VAL A 4 -3.34 1.68 -16.12
CA VAL A 4 -3.45 2.62 -15.01
C VAL A 4 -2.02 3.05 -14.67
N ASN A 5 -1.53 4.06 -15.39
CA ASN A 5 -0.14 4.53 -15.26
C ASN A 5 0.09 5.38 -14.00
N ARG A 6 -0.96 5.57 -13.18
CA ARG A 6 -0.95 6.35 -11.93
C ARG A 6 -1.96 5.76 -10.95
N MET A 7 -1.49 5.44 -9.76
CA MET A 7 -2.34 5.02 -8.65
C MET A 7 -2.40 6.16 -7.62
N TYR A 8 -3.61 6.52 -7.18
CA TYR A 8 -3.81 7.55 -6.17
C TYR A 8 -3.84 6.90 -4.79
N ALA A 9 -3.02 7.36 -3.86
CA ALA A 9 -2.96 6.79 -2.50
C ALA A 9 -4.34 6.75 -1.81
N ALA A 10 -5.17 7.78 -2.02
CA ALA A 10 -6.54 7.83 -1.51
C ALA A 10 -7.44 6.68 -2.02
N ARG A 11 -7.16 6.12 -3.20
CA ARG A 11 -7.89 4.96 -3.74
C ARG A 11 -7.42 3.64 -3.13
N LEU A 12 -6.22 3.60 -2.56
CA LEU A 12 -5.68 2.40 -1.91
C LEU A 12 -6.26 2.20 -0.52
N ALA A 13 -6.49 3.28 0.23
CA ALA A 13 -7.02 3.20 1.59
C ALA A 13 -8.34 2.39 1.64
N GLY A 14 -8.34 1.35 2.48
CA GLY A 14 -9.48 0.46 2.66
C GLY A 14 -9.62 -0.67 1.63
N MET A 15 -8.80 -0.70 0.56
CA MET A 15 -8.81 -1.83 -0.38
C MET A 15 -8.40 -3.13 0.31
N VAL A 16 -9.00 -4.25 -0.13
CA VAL A 16 -8.67 -5.59 0.36
C VAL A 16 -7.29 -6.00 -0.13
N VAL A 17 -6.48 -6.54 0.78
CA VAL A 17 -5.21 -7.20 0.44
C VAL A 17 -5.47 -8.70 0.40
N LEU A 18 -5.26 -9.28 -0.76
CA LEU A 18 -5.40 -10.71 -0.97
C LEU A 18 -4.05 -11.40 -0.76
N GLY A 19 -4.08 -12.55 -0.10
CA GLY A 19 -2.95 -13.46 -0.03
C GLY A 19 -2.77 -14.24 -1.34
N PRO A 20 -1.71 -15.06 -1.41
CA PRO A 20 -1.39 -15.83 -2.60
C PRO A 20 -2.49 -16.83 -2.99
N ASP A 21 -3.29 -17.29 -2.01
CA ASP A 21 -4.38 -18.25 -2.23
C ASP A 21 -5.72 -17.54 -2.51
N GLY A 22 -5.72 -16.20 -2.60
CA GLY A 22 -6.90 -15.38 -2.85
C GLY A 22 -7.73 -15.08 -1.60
N GLU A 23 -7.24 -15.45 -0.42
CA GLU A 23 -7.86 -15.14 0.86
C GLU A 23 -7.66 -13.66 1.26
N SER A 24 -8.64 -13.09 1.97
CA SER A 24 -8.52 -11.72 2.48
C SER A 24 -7.61 -11.68 3.71
N LEU A 25 -6.40 -11.15 3.57
CA LEU A 25 -5.47 -10.94 4.69
C LEU A 25 -5.85 -9.73 5.54
N GLY A 26 -6.40 -8.70 4.92
CA GLY A 26 -6.71 -7.44 5.58
C GLY A 26 -7.03 -6.32 4.60
N ARG A 27 -6.80 -5.08 5.04
CA ARG A 27 -7.03 -3.89 4.22
C ARG A 27 -5.83 -2.95 4.25
N VAL A 28 -5.59 -2.26 3.13
CA VAL A 28 -4.57 -1.22 3.08
C VAL A 28 -4.99 -0.08 4.00
N ARG A 29 -4.11 0.24 4.95
CA ARG A 29 -4.30 1.34 5.90
C ARG A 29 -3.63 2.61 5.42
N ASP A 30 -2.41 2.51 4.88
CA ASP A 30 -1.61 3.65 4.47
C ASP A 30 -0.53 3.27 3.45
N VAL A 31 0.17 4.26 2.89
CA VAL A 31 1.32 4.11 1.98
C VAL A 31 2.56 4.70 2.64
N VAL A 32 3.65 3.94 2.67
CA VAL A 32 4.93 4.44 3.15
C VAL A 32 5.67 5.09 1.99
N VAL A 33 6.01 6.36 2.14
CA VAL A 33 6.78 7.13 1.16
C VAL A 33 8.07 7.64 1.76
N SER A 34 9.15 7.65 0.97
CA SER A 34 10.38 8.30 1.36
C SER A 34 10.22 9.82 1.36
N ILE A 35 10.70 10.45 2.43
CA ILE A 35 10.82 11.91 2.51
C ILE A 35 12.28 12.25 2.23
N SER A 36 12.53 13.06 1.21
CA SER A 36 13.89 13.54 0.91
C SER A 36 14.05 15.00 1.28
N ILE A 37 15.11 15.30 2.04
CA ILE A 37 15.55 16.66 2.35
C ILE A 37 16.25 17.30 1.14
N VAL A 38 16.77 16.49 0.21
CA VAL A 38 17.63 16.93 -0.90
C VAL A 38 16.93 16.74 -2.25
N ARG A 39 15.84 17.48 -2.52
CA ARG A 39 15.10 17.53 -3.81
C ARG A 39 14.89 16.20 -4.59
N GLN A 40 15.08 15.03 -3.98
CA GLN A 40 14.86 13.75 -4.65
C GLN A 40 13.38 13.49 -4.71
N GLN A 41 12.94 12.87 -5.81
CA GLN A 41 11.54 12.50 -5.97
C GLN A 41 11.14 11.49 -4.88
N PRO A 42 10.07 11.74 -4.10
CA PRO A 42 9.53 10.76 -3.17
C PRO A 42 9.26 9.43 -3.86
N ARG A 43 9.64 8.33 -3.20
CA ARG A 43 9.40 6.96 -3.67
C ARG A 43 8.43 6.29 -2.74
N VAL A 44 7.49 5.52 -3.31
CA VAL A 44 6.70 4.57 -2.53
C VAL A 44 7.63 3.44 -2.11
N LEU A 45 7.70 3.18 -0.81
CA LEU A 45 8.48 2.08 -0.24
C LEU A 45 7.64 0.83 -0.04
N GLY A 46 6.33 1.00 0.18
CA GLY A 46 5.40 -0.10 0.41
C GLY A 46 4.08 0.36 1.03
N LEU A 47 3.29 -0.60 1.51
CA LEU A 47 1.97 -0.40 2.09
C LEU A 47 1.97 -0.77 3.57
N VAL A 48 1.19 -0.03 4.37
CA VAL A 48 0.78 -0.48 5.69
C VAL A 48 -0.53 -1.23 5.53
N VAL A 49 -0.56 -2.49 5.96
CA VAL A 49 -1.75 -3.34 5.91
C VAL A 49 -2.24 -3.60 7.33
N GLU A 50 -3.51 -3.30 7.57
CA GLU A 50 -4.21 -3.71 8.78
C GLU A 50 -4.82 -5.09 8.56
N LEU A 51 -4.30 -6.08 9.27
CA LEU A 51 -4.79 -7.46 9.23
C LEU A 51 -6.15 -7.57 9.92
N LEU A 52 -6.88 -8.65 9.64
CA LEU A 52 -8.13 -8.96 10.34
C LEU A 52 -7.95 -9.07 11.87
N THR A 53 -6.74 -9.37 12.33
CA THR A 53 -6.35 -9.39 13.75
C THR A 53 -6.08 -8.00 14.35
N ARG A 54 -6.35 -6.92 13.61
CA ARG A 54 -6.01 -5.51 13.93
C ARG A 54 -4.51 -5.23 14.07
N ARG A 55 -3.65 -6.21 13.80
CA ARG A 55 -2.21 -6.02 13.71
C ARG A 55 -1.88 -5.29 12.41
N ARG A 56 -0.92 -4.36 12.46
CA ARG A 56 -0.40 -3.68 11.27
C ARG A 56 0.90 -4.32 10.82
N ILE A 57 1.03 -4.54 9.52
CA ILE A 57 2.27 -5.03 8.89
C ILE A 57 2.68 -4.09 7.77
N PHE A 58 3.97 -4.12 7.43
CA PHE A 58 4.51 -3.43 6.26
C PHE A 58 4.71 -4.43 5.13
N VAL A 59 4.27 -4.07 3.92
CA VAL A 59 4.44 -4.86 2.70
C VAL A 59 5.27 -4.03 1.70
N PRO A 60 6.53 -4.41 1.42
CA PRO A 60 7.40 -3.67 0.50
C PRO A 60 6.93 -3.80 -0.97
N ILE A 61 7.35 -2.86 -1.81
CA ILE A 61 7.06 -2.83 -3.26
C ILE A 61 8.33 -3.03 -4.11
#